data_AF-A0A1T4UET7-F1
#
_entry.id   AF-A0A1T4UET7-F1
#
_cell.length_a   1.000
_cell.length_b   1.000
_cell.length_c   1.000
_cell.angle_alpha   90.00
_cell.angle_beta   90.00
_cell.angle_gamma   90.00
#
_symmetry.space_group_name_H-M   'P 1'
#
loop_
_entity.id
_entity.type
_entity.pdbx_description
1 polymer ?
#
loop_
_entity_poly.entity_id
_entity_poly.type
_entity_poly.pdbx_seq_one_letter_code
_entity_poly.pdbx_strand_id
1 'polypeptide(L)'
;MQKEKPIQATLVEFPCDCGKGFYRVDESARVVHTNPKQWKHKCSACGKETHFAFPYSMVKYKGQEFVLAKHIRFEGNDHIK
;
A
#
# COMPACT_ATOMS: atom_id res chain seq x y z
N MET A 1 24.56 -13.88 -8.06
CA MET A 1 24.66 -12.64 -8.86
C MET A 1 23.26 -12.27 -9.32
N GLN A 2 22.72 -11.15 -8.85
CA GLN A 2 21.38 -10.69 -9.25
C GLN A 2 21.48 -9.96 -10.60
N LYS A 3 20.53 -10.21 -11.50
CA LYS A 3 20.42 -9.53 -12.80
C LYS A 3 19.06 -8.85 -12.87
N GLU A 4 19.04 -7.62 -13.36
CA GLU A 4 17.83 -6.81 -13.45
C GLU A 4 17.51 -6.48 -14.91
N LYS A 5 16.22 -6.40 -15.24
CA LYS A 5 15.73 -5.97 -16.56
C LYS A 5 14.57 -5.00 -16.35
N PRO A 6 14.56 -3.83 -17.00
CA PRO A 6 13.43 -2.92 -16.97
C PRO A 6 12.16 -3.57 -17.55
N ILE A 7 11.02 -3.28 -16.91
CA ILE A 7 9.70 -3.67 -17.40
C ILE A 7 8.78 -2.45 -17.43
N GLN A 8 7.81 -2.47 -18.35
CA GLN A 8 6.67 -1.56 -18.31
C GLN A 8 5.55 -2.23 -17.52
N ALA A 9 5.04 -1.53 -16.51
CA ALA A 9 3.97 -2.02 -15.65
C ALA A 9 2.97 -0.90 -15.33
N THR A 10 1.80 -1.27 -14.85
CA THR A 10 0.74 -0.32 -14.48
C THR A 10 0.72 -0.15 -12.97
N LEU A 11 0.60 1.10 -12.51
CA LEU A 11 0.35 1.39 -11.10
C LEU A 11 -1.14 1.23 -10.80
N VAL A 12 -1.47 0.45 -9.78
CA VAL A 12 -2.83 0.27 -9.28
C VAL A 12 -3.00 1.13 -8.04
N GLU A 13 -3.77 2.19 -8.18
CA GLU A 13 -4.04 3.18 -7.16
C GLU A 13 -5.37 2.92 -6.45
N PHE A 14 -5.55 3.50 -5.27
CA PHE A 14 -6.80 3.41 -4.49
C PHE A 14 -7.62 4.69 -4.66
N PRO A 15 -8.57 4.74 -5.60
CA PRO A 15 -9.36 5.94 -5.83
C PRO A 15 -10.25 6.25 -4.62
N CYS A 16 -10.35 7.52 -4.28
CA CYS A 16 -11.33 7.99 -3.31
C CYS A 16 -12.68 8.22 -3.97
N ASP A 17 -13.76 7.97 -3.22
CA ASP A 17 -15.15 8.21 -3.65
C ASP A 17 -15.42 9.67 -4.02
N CYS A 18 -14.54 10.60 -3.62
CA CYS A 18 -14.62 11.99 -4.04
C CYS A 18 -14.28 12.21 -5.53
N GLY A 19 -13.70 11.20 -6.21
CA GLY A 19 -13.34 11.23 -7.62
C GLY A 19 -12.13 12.11 -7.99
N LYS A 20 -11.50 12.77 -7.01
CA LYS A 20 -10.44 13.77 -7.24
C LYS A 20 -9.06 13.36 -6.72
N GLY A 21 -8.97 12.26 -5.99
CA GLY A 21 -7.73 11.87 -5.35
C GLY A 21 -7.68 10.40 -4.98
N PHE A 22 -6.60 10.02 -4.33
CA PHE A 22 -6.29 8.64 -3.98
C PHE A 22 -6.06 8.52 -2.48
N TYR A 23 -6.41 7.38 -1.92
CA TYR A 23 -6.08 7.03 -0.55
C TYR A 23 -4.60 6.67 -0.44
N ARG A 24 -3.88 7.42 0.38
CA ARG A 24 -2.46 7.19 0.71
C ARG A 24 -2.36 6.83 2.17
N VAL A 25 -1.44 5.94 2.54
CA VAL A 25 -1.22 5.59 3.96
C VAL A 25 -0.83 6.83 4.74
N ASP A 26 -1.41 6.97 5.92
CA ASP A 26 -1.00 7.91 6.94
C ASP A 26 0.10 7.26 7.80
N GLU A 27 1.36 7.49 7.45
CA GLU A 27 2.52 6.90 8.15
C GLU A 27 2.66 7.41 9.60
N SER A 28 1.96 8.50 9.96
CA SER A 28 1.93 8.99 11.34
C SER A 28 0.96 8.21 12.23
N ALA A 29 0.02 7.48 11.63
CA ALA A 29 -0.99 6.73 12.35
C ALA A 29 -0.47 5.34 12.74
N ARG A 30 -0.89 4.87 13.91
CA ARG A 30 -0.59 3.50 14.35
C ARG A 30 -1.33 2.49 13.49
N VAL A 31 -0.66 1.38 13.18
CA VAL A 31 -1.26 0.23 12.49
C VAL A 31 -2.30 -0.43 13.41
N VAL A 32 -3.46 -0.77 12.88
CA VAL A 32 -4.48 -1.51 13.61
C VAL A 32 -4.14 -3.00 13.53
N HIS A 33 -3.80 -3.59 14.69
CA HIS A 33 -3.41 -5.00 14.82
C HIS A 33 -4.62 -5.93 14.75
N THR A 34 -5.16 -6.10 13.55
CA THR A 34 -6.17 -7.11 13.19
C THR A 34 -5.55 -8.15 12.24
N ASN A 35 -6.31 -9.18 11.85
CA ASN A 35 -5.88 -10.15 10.84
C ASN A 35 -6.82 -10.08 9.62
N PRO A 36 -6.39 -9.47 8.49
CA PRO A 36 -5.09 -8.84 8.24
C PRO A 36 -4.93 -7.47 8.92
N LYS A 37 -3.69 -7.05 9.18
CA LYS A 37 -3.39 -5.71 9.74
C LYS A 37 -4.01 -4.63 8.86
N GLN A 38 -4.45 -3.53 9.47
CA GLN A 38 -5.04 -2.42 8.72
C GLN A 38 -4.25 -1.14 8.94
N TRP A 39 -4.09 -0.39 7.85
CA TRP A 39 -3.44 0.91 7.85
C TRP A 39 -4.47 2.00 7.64
N LYS A 40 -4.32 3.08 8.39
CA LYS A 40 -5.07 4.30 8.15
C LYS A 40 -4.60 4.92 6.84
N HIS A 41 -5.54 5.31 6.00
CA HIS A 41 -5.30 6.02 4.77
C HIS A 41 -6.07 7.32 4.76
N LYS A 42 -5.47 8.33 4.13
CA LYS A 42 -6.06 9.64 3.93
C LYS A 42 -6.10 9.96 2.44
N CYS A 43 -7.24 10.46 1.97
CA CYS A 43 -7.37 10.93 0.60
C CYS A 43 -6.49 12.17 0.38
N SER A 44 -5.69 12.15 -0.68
CA SER A 44 -4.82 13.28 -1.05
C SER A 44 -5.58 14.54 -1.49
N ALA A 45 -6.86 14.44 -1.83
CA ALA A 45 -7.66 15.57 -2.31
C ALA A 45 -8.66 16.10 -1.27
N CYS A 46 -9.48 15.22 -0.67
CA CYS A 46 -10.55 15.63 0.25
C CYS A 46 -10.24 15.35 1.72
N GLY A 47 -9.13 14.67 2.03
CA GLY A 47 -8.75 14.33 3.41
C GLY A 47 -9.60 13.25 4.08
N LYS A 48 -10.58 12.65 3.38
CA LYS A 48 -11.37 11.52 3.89
C LYS A 48 -10.44 10.38 4.32
N GLU A 49 -10.76 9.80 5.48
CA GLU A 49 -9.97 8.74 6.08
C GLU A 49 -10.66 7.39 5.93
N THR A 50 -9.88 6.33 5.75
CA THR A 50 -10.36 4.94 5.67
C THR A 50 -9.28 3.99 6.16
N HIS A 51 -9.64 2.74 6.44
CA HIS A 51 -8.69 1.71 6.86
C HIS A 51 -8.77 0.52 5.91
N PHE A 52 -7.62 0.06 5.40
CA PHE A 52 -7.55 -1.17 4.62
C PHE A 52 -6.17 -1.82 4.72
N ALA A 53 -6.10 -3.09 4.32
CA ALA A 53 -4.94 -3.96 4.51
C ALA A 53 -3.78 -3.72 3.51
N PHE A 54 -3.94 -2.78 2.58
CA PHE A 54 -2.96 -2.50 1.53
C PHE A 54 -2.36 -1.11 1.73
N PRO A 55 -1.20 -0.96 2.40
CA PRO A 55 -0.67 0.35 2.76
C PRO A 55 -0.23 1.21 1.55
N TYR A 56 0.12 0.60 0.42
CA TYR A 56 0.56 1.35 -0.75
C TYR A 56 0.03 0.73 -2.03
N SER A 57 0.06 1.53 -3.10
CA SER A 57 -0.33 1.14 -4.46
C SER A 57 0.39 -0.13 -4.93
N MET A 58 -0.32 -0.94 -5.70
CA MET A 58 0.20 -2.20 -6.25
C MET A 58 0.74 -1.98 -7.66
N VAL A 59 1.52 -2.94 -8.16
CA VAL A 59 1.96 -2.96 -9.55
C VAL A 59 1.25 -4.08 -10.27
N LYS A 60 0.60 -3.78 -11.39
CA LYS A 60 0.03 -4.79 -12.29
C LYS A 60 0.98 -5.02 -13.45
N TYR A 61 1.38 -6.27 -13.63
CA TYR A 61 2.23 -6.69 -14.73
C TYR A 61 1.72 -8.03 -15.27
N LYS A 62 1.54 -8.11 -16.60
CA LYS A 62 1.02 -9.32 -17.28
C LYS A 62 -0.27 -9.88 -16.66
N GLY A 63 -1.19 -9.00 -16.24
CA GLY A 63 -2.46 -9.40 -15.65
C GLY A 63 -2.41 -9.80 -14.18
N GLN A 64 -1.23 -9.84 -13.56
CA GLN A 64 -1.04 -10.18 -12.15
C GLN A 64 -0.74 -8.93 -11.33
N GLU A 65 -1.25 -8.89 -10.10
CA GLU A 65 -1.00 -7.81 -9.15
C GLU A 65 0.10 -8.21 -8.18
N PHE A 66 1.08 -7.33 -8.04
CA PHE A 66 2.24 -7.50 -7.19
C PHE A 66 2.23 -6.43 -6.10
N VAL A 67 2.35 -6.87 -4.86
CA VAL A 67 2.66 -6.00 -3.73
C VAL A 67 4.18 -5.89 -3.61
N LEU A 68 4.69 -4.69 -3.32
CA LEU A 68 6.11 -4.56 -3.01
C LEU A 68 6.41 -5.36 -1.74
N ALA A 69 7.55 -6.02 -1.69
CA ALA A 69 7.95 -6.86 -0.56
C ALA A 69 7.91 -6.10 0.78
N LYS A 70 8.19 -4.78 0.76
CA LYS A 70 8.09 -3.89 1.93
C LYS A 70 6.66 -3.80 2.53
N HIS A 71 5.63 -4.26 1.81
CA HIS A 71 4.24 -4.30 2.26
C HIS A 71 3.90 -5.59 3.01
N ILE A 72 4.70 -6.65 2.84
CA ILE A 72 4.56 -7.89 3.59
C ILE A 72 5.37 -7.71 4.88
N ARG A 73 4.77 -7.05 5.88
CA ARG A 73 5.30 -7.09 7.25
C ARG A 73 4.98 -8.47 7.83
N PHE A 74 5.85 -9.45 7.57
CA PHE A 74 5.82 -10.72 8.27
C PHE A 74 5.78 -10.44 9.78
N GLU A 75 4.84 -11.05 10.51
CA GLU A 75 4.86 -10.99 11.96
C GLU A 75 6.21 -11.55 12.44
N GLY A 76 7.02 -10.71 13.07
CA GLY A 76 8.35 -11.08 13.57
C GLY A 76 9.46 -10.05 13.39
N ASN A 77 9.29 -9.00 12.57
CA ASN A 77 10.38 -8.03 12.29
C ASN A 77 10.26 -6.66 13.01
N ASP A 78 9.46 -6.56 14.07
CA ASP A 78 9.35 -5.36 14.93
C ASP A 78 10.57 -5.18 15.88
N HIS A 79 11.72 -5.81 15.58
CA HIS A 79 12.89 -5.85 16.47
C HIS A 79 14.20 -5.31 15.90
N ILE A 80 14.19 -4.55 14.80
CA ILE A 80 15.40 -3.84 14.38
C ILE A 80 15.18 -2.34 14.61
N LYS A 81 15.47 -1.93 15.85
CA LYS A 81 15.83 -0.55 16.19
C LYS A 81 17.26 -0.28 15.72
#